data_AF-K0Y2X7-F1
#
_entry.id   AF-K0Y2X7-F1
#
_cell.length_a   1.000
_cell.length_b   1.000
_cell.length_c   1.000
_cell.angle_alpha   90.00
_cell.angle_beta   90.00
_cell.angle_gamma   90.00
#
_symmetry.space_group_name_H-M   'P 1'
#
loop_
_entity.id
_entity.type
_entity.pdbx_description
1 polymer ?
#
loop_
_entity_poly.entity_id
_entity_poly.type
_entity_poly.pdbx_seq_one_letter_code
_entity_poly.pdbx_strand_id
1 'polypeptide(L)'
;MQCKKCGSMNIDGAKVCESCGVTMEDVNMKQNQNDTGTKTSNTGSTPCSQKKLPKNLIFGIAGAMAAFLIILIAVLAMNSSKVIDLNKYISFESSGYDGYGQASINIDWEKLEKDYGKKIKYSSKGKKEYGVLTYAFEPVYVLHDAVSGVELEKTEKLSNGEKVKYTWTVDDEKAKSINYKLKYKNGEYSISNLYELGKFDPFKDIKVEFSGIAPEGEAKFTYSGDDIIHKGKFKIDKHDNLKNDDVVTISLDLNEDEISFLATRYGRVPEKMSESYTVSGLETYVTKYSEFPEDFIKEANDKATEVIKEYTDNAYGEGTTLSDLKYEGYLFKTNVDGYNVLYIIYSRVLTSVEHKYVTTKMYYPVAFRTLMLSDKISYKTGPELVGKSYGVGDNSDTKGFKFPSELYNSNYKNTVIEAGDGFENFKEQSYVHKLEDMTDEYRKALQDEARVTLDTYIAKDYKPNMQVSDIEFAGEYLQYTSDDKRQFNGTNVYFVVFKANLSDANGNFPTTTIYYPVEYTYIMKLSDNDFTAANNTSVFLNYTTLPNTYDTTRGFIDGNDMYNKIISNRTKLYEYQVSDSLKQFGE
;
A
#
# COMPACT_ATOMS: atom_id res chain seq x y z
N MET A 1 -13.00 -5.74 46.10
CA MET A 1 -13.41 -6.43 47.35
C MET A 1 -12.28 -6.45 48.38
N GLN A 2 -12.55 -6.26 49.68
CA GLN A 2 -11.51 -6.28 50.73
C GLN A 2 -11.31 -7.71 51.30
N CYS A 3 -10.06 -8.12 51.52
CA CYS A 3 -9.75 -9.41 52.13
C CYS A 3 -10.04 -9.43 53.63
N LYS A 4 -10.83 -10.42 54.09
CA LYS A 4 -11.19 -10.55 55.51
C LYS A 4 -10.07 -11.11 56.39
N LYS A 5 -9.04 -11.74 55.83
CA LYS A 5 -7.89 -12.30 56.57
C LYS A 5 -6.79 -11.27 56.83
N CYS A 6 -6.48 -10.40 55.86
CA CYS A 6 -5.37 -9.44 55.95
C CYS A 6 -5.73 -7.98 55.66
N GLY A 7 -7.00 -7.66 55.40
CA GLY A 7 -7.49 -6.30 55.18
C GLY A 7 -7.13 -5.66 53.84
N SER A 8 -6.39 -6.32 52.95
CA SER A 8 -5.95 -5.72 51.69
C SER A 8 -7.06 -5.62 50.63
N MET A 9 -6.93 -4.62 49.76
CA MET A 9 -7.93 -4.33 48.73
C MET A 9 -7.63 -5.14 47.46
N ASN A 10 -8.57 -6.00 47.08
CA ASN A 10 -8.49 -6.86 45.90
C ASN A 10 -9.47 -6.38 44.83
N ILE A 11 -9.20 -6.69 43.56
CA ILE A 11 -10.13 -6.40 42.45
C ILE A 11 -11.45 -7.15 42.62
N ASP A 12 -12.53 -6.63 42.04
CA ASP A 12 -13.84 -7.28 42.14
C ASP A 12 -13.87 -8.56 41.29
N GLY A 13 -14.40 -9.64 41.89
CA GLY A 13 -14.36 -10.99 41.32
C GLY A 13 -13.10 -11.81 41.66
N ALA A 14 -12.13 -11.26 42.41
CA ALA A 14 -10.94 -11.99 42.84
C ALA A 14 -11.29 -13.20 43.72
N LYS A 15 -10.98 -14.41 43.27
CA LYS A 15 -11.20 -15.65 44.03
C LYS A 15 -10.18 -15.89 45.14
N VAL A 16 -9.03 -15.24 45.07
CA VAL A 16 -7.91 -15.37 46.01
C VAL A 16 -7.38 -13.98 46.35
N CYS A 17 -6.96 -13.78 47.61
CA CYS A 17 -6.32 -12.55 48.04
C CYS A 17 -4.84 -12.50 47.59
N GLU A 18 -4.48 -11.46 46.87
CA GLU A 18 -3.12 -11.18 46.40
C GLU A 18 -2.09 -11.07 47.54
N SER A 19 -2.46 -10.47 48.68
CA SER A 19 -1.51 -10.17 49.77
C SER A 19 -1.32 -11.28 50.80
N CYS A 20 -2.16 -12.33 50.78
CA CYS A 20 -2.08 -13.41 51.79
C CYS A 20 -2.54 -14.79 51.31
N GLY A 21 -2.81 -14.95 50.00
CA GLY A 21 -3.14 -16.23 49.38
C GLY A 21 -4.46 -16.88 49.81
N VAL A 22 -5.30 -16.24 50.63
CA VAL A 22 -6.56 -16.87 51.08
C VAL A 22 -7.63 -16.86 50.00
N THR A 23 -8.39 -17.95 49.88
CA THR A 23 -9.61 -18.00 49.07
C THR A 23 -10.67 -17.04 49.62
N MET A 24 -11.41 -16.39 48.71
CA MET A 24 -12.34 -15.29 49.01
C MET A 24 -13.81 -15.71 48.94
N GLU A 25 -14.08 -16.98 48.65
CA GLU A 25 -15.41 -17.58 48.49
C GLU A 25 -16.01 -17.97 49.86
N ASP A 26 -16.69 -17.03 50.53
CA ASP A 26 -17.96 -17.25 51.25
C ASP A 26 -18.41 -16.00 52.05
N VAL A 27 -19.16 -15.08 51.41
CA VAL A 27 -20.30 -14.36 52.03
C VAL A 27 -21.23 -13.89 50.91
N ASN A 28 -22.33 -14.62 50.66
CA ASN A 28 -23.55 -14.04 50.12
C ASN A 28 -24.82 -14.89 50.33
N MET A 29 -25.02 -15.45 51.55
CA MET A 29 -26.34 -15.90 52.03
C MET A 29 -26.42 -15.90 53.58
N LYS A 30 -26.66 -14.73 54.19
CA LYS A 30 -27.29 -14.58 55.53
C LYS A 30 -27.53 -13.13 55.94
N GLN A 31 -28.39 -12.44 55.19
CA GLN A 31 -29.22 -11.34 55.72
C GLN A 31 -30.43 -11.14 54.81
N ASN A 32 -31.51 -10.58 55.37
CA ASN A 32 -32.83 -10.38 54.75
C ASN A 32 -33.74 -11.62 54.64
N GLN A 33 -34.22 -12.09 55.79
CA GLN A 33 -35.63 -12.46 55.91
C GLN A 33 -36.37 -11.36 56.69
N ASN A 34 -37.32 -10.71 56.03
CA ASN A 34 -38.54 -10.13 56.58
C ASN A 34 -39.44 -9.77 55.38
N ASP A 35 -40.69 -10.24 55.40
CA ASP A 35 -41.93 -9.74 54.75
C ASP A 35 -41.87 -8.99 53.39
N THR A 36 -42.80 -9.17 52.44
CA THR A 36 -44.12 -9.83 52.42
C THR A 36 -44.56 -10.05 50.96
N GLY A 37 -45.62 -10.83 50.70
CA GLY A 37 -46.57 -10.51 49.61
C GLY A 37 -46.57 -11.35 48.33
N THR A 38 -47.47 -12.33 48.32
CA THR A 38 -48.43 -12.61 47.21
C THR A 38 -47.95 -13.13 45.84
N LYS A 39 -48.33 -14.40 45.61
CA LYS A 39 -48.51 -15.18 44.37
C LYS A 39 -48.85 -14.41 43.08
N THR A 40 -48.25 -14.87 41.96
CA THR A 40 -49.03 -15.36 40.80
C THR A 40 -48.27 -16.45 40.03
N SER A 41 -49.00 -17.25 39.25
CA SER A 41 -48.55 -18.49 38.61
C SER A 41 -48.59 -18.41 37.08
N ASN A 42 -47.71 -19.13 36.37
CA ASN A 42 -48.13 -20.24 35.49
C ASN A 42 -46.97 -21.02 34.84
N THR A 43 -47.35 -22.17 34.28
CA THR A 43 -46.58 -23.37 33.95
C THR A 43 -46.11 -23.47 32.48
N GLY A 44 -45.09 -24.33 32.27
CA GLY A 44 -44.74 -24.95 30.98
C GLY A 44 -43.26 -24.74 30.58
N SER A 45 -42.46 -25.76 30.23
CA SER A 45 -42.65 -27.23 30.24
C SER A 45 -41.28 -27.94 30.21
N THR A 46 -41.19 -29.10 30.89
CA THR A 46 -40.05 -30.05 31.00
C THR A 46 -39.93 -30.96 29.74
N PRO A 47 -39.09 -32.04 29.65
CA PRO A 47 -37.93 -32.49 30.46
C PRO A 47 -36.70 -33.08 29.70
N CYS A 48 -35.54 -33.19 30.37
CA CYS A 48 -34.70 -34.41 30.52
C CYS A 48 -33.32 -34.07 31.12
N SER A 49 -32.61 -34.94 31.86
CA SER A 49 -33.04 -36.05 32.73
C SER A 49 -31.91 -36.35 33.73
N GLN A 50 -32.20 -36.43 35.03
CA GLN A 50 -31.25 -37.04 35.97
C GLN A 50 -31.36 -38.57 35.89
N LYS A 51 -30.24 -39.29 35.78
CA LYS A 51 -30.18 -40.74 36.01
C LYS A 51 -29.33 -41.06 37.23
N LYS A 52 -29.90 -41.82 38.17
CA LYS A 52 -29.19 -42.42 39.30
C LYS A 52 -28.73 -43.84 38.92
N LEU A 53 -27.50 -44.17 39.36
CA LEU A 53 -26.95 -45.46 39.80
C LEU A 53 -27.32 -46.79 39.07
N PRO A 54 -26.39 -47.75 39.14
CA PRO A 54 -26.72 -48.94 39.92
C PRO A 54 -25.67 -49.29 41.00
N LYS A 55 -26.12 -50.02 42.04
CA LYS A 55 -25.28 -50.86 42.90
C LYS A 55 -25.50 -52.32 42.49
N ASN A 56 -24.48 -53.18 42.62
CA ASN A 56 -24.50 -54.49 43.32
C ASN A 56 -23.44 -55.48 42.81
N LEU A 57 -22.98 -56.36 43.72
CA LEU A 57 -22.27 -57.65 43.55
C LEU A 57 -20.77 -57.66 43.10
N ILE A 58 -19.91 -58.62 43.51
CA ILE A 58 -19.43 -59.04 44.87
C ILE A 58 -18.35 -60.17 44.77
N PHE A 59 -17.40 -60.21 45.74
CA PHE A 59 -16.49 -61.29 46.24
C PHE A 59 -15.34 -61.95 45.42
N GLY A 60 -14.23 -62.16 46.16
CA GLY A 60 -13.22 -63.23 46.01
C GLY A 60 -11.95 -62.84 45.26
N ILE A 61 -10.70 -63.22 45.59
CA ILE A 61 -10.04 -64.08 46.63
C ILE A 61 -8.60 -63.48 46.77
N ALA A 62 -7.82 -63.47 47.87
CA ALA A 62 -7.84 -64.10 49.21
C ALA A 62 -7.57 -63.00 50.31
N GLY A 63 -7.06 -63.20 51.54
CA GLY A 63 -6.58 -64.39 52.28
C GLY A 63 -5.09 -64.40 52.69
N ALA A 64 -4.52 -63.27 53.18
CA ALA A 64 -3.17 -63.25 53.79
C ALA A 64 -2.94 -62.10 54.81
N MET A 65 -3.43 -60.89 54.53
CA MET A 65 -3.06 -59.67 55.26
C MET A 65 -3.67 -59.53 56.67
N ALA A 66 -4.85 -60.11 56.92
CA ALA A 66 -5.55 -59.97 58.21
C ALA A 66 -4.83 -60.73 59.36
N ALA A 67 -4.20 -61.87 59.07
CA ALA A 67 -3.42 -62.62 60.05
C ALA A 67 -2.08 -61.94 60.36
N PHE A 68 -1.43 -61.33 59.35
CA PHE A 68 -0.18 -60.61 59.54
C PHE A 68 -0.36 -59.35 60.41
N LEU A 69 -1.48 -58.65 60.27
CA LEU A 69 -1.86 -57.52 61.13
C LEU A 69 -2.04 -57.92 62.60
N ILE A 70 -2.64 -59.08 62.89
CA ILE A 70 -2.85 -59.55 64.28
C ILE A 70 -1.51 -60.01 64.90
N ILE A 71 -0.62 -60.63 64.11
CA ILE A 71 0.70 -61.07 64.59
C ILE A 71 1.65 -59.88 64.80
N LEU A 72 1.62 -58.83 63.95
CA LEU A 72 2.40 -57.61 64.19
C LEU A 72 1.93 -56.83 65.43
N ILE A 73 0.62 -56.80 65.69
CA ILE A 73 0.08 -56.18 66.91
C ILE A 73 0.46 -56.99 68.16
N ALA A 74 0.58 -58.32 68.06
CA ALA A 74 1.03 -59.18 69.16
C ALA A 74 2.55 -59.09 69.44
N VAL A 75 3.40 -58.94 68.41
CA VAL A 75 4.87 -58.90 68.58
C VAL A 75 5.40 -57.51 68.96
N LEU A 76 4.69 -56.42 68.65
CA LEU A 76 5.04 -55.07 69.11
C LEU A 76 4.63 -54.76 70.57
N ALA A 77 3.99 -55.70 71.26
CA ALA A 77 3.63 -55.58 72.68
C ALA A 77 4.84 -55.72 73.65
N MET A 78 6.08 -55.78 73.14
CA MET A 78 7.32 -55.92 73.92
C MET A 78 8.28 -54.71 73.80
N ASN A 79 7.76 -53.48 73.76
CA ASN A 79 8.39 -52.28 74.34
C ASN A 79 7.47 -51.06 74.18
N SER A 80 6.56 -50.83 75.13
CA SER A 80 5.59 -49.72 75.07
C SER A 80 6.19 -48.35 75.43
N SER A 81 7.30 -47.96 74.78
CA SER A 81 7.65 -46.54 74.69
C SER A 81 6.53 -45.83 73.94
N LYS A 82 5.85 -44.88 74.59
CA LYS A 82 4.76 -44.12 73.97
C LYS A 82 5.31 -43.36 72.76
N VAL A 83 4.56 -43.29 71.66
CA VAL A 83 5.00 -42.62 70.42
C VAL A 83 3.99 -41.56 69.99
N ILE A 84 4.47 -40.38 69.59
CA ILE A 84 3.71 -39.35 68.87
C ILE A 84 4.16 -39.41 67.40
N ASP A 85 3.21 -39.52 66.48
CA ASP A 85 3.45 -39.59 65.03
C ASP A 85 3.16 -38.21 64.42
N LEU A 86 4.20 -37.38 64.25
CA LEU A 86 4.08 -35.96 63.91
C LEU A 86 3.44 -35.75 62.53
N ASN A 87 3.63 -36.68 61.58
CA ASN A 87 2.99 -36.63 60.26
C ASN A 87 1.44 -36.71 60.29
N LYS A 88 0.81 -36.98 61.44
CA LYS A 88 -0.65 -36.93 61.62
C LYS A 88 -1.19 -35.54 61.99
N TYR A 89 -0.28 -34.60 62.24
CA TYR A 89 -0.52 -33.25 62.73
C TYR A 89 0.06 -32.21 61.78
N ILE A 90 0.15 -32.51 60.48
CA ILE A 90 0.46 -31.52 59.43
C ILE A 90 -0.75 -31.29 58.54
N SER A 91 -0.98 -30.03 58.20
CA SER A 91 -1.91 -29.60 57.16
C SER A 91 -1.14 -28.97 56.00
N PHE A 92 -1.70 -29.10 54.80
CA PHE A 92 -1.21 -28.45 53.59
C PHE A 92 -2.31 -27.54 53.07
N GLU A 93 -1.97 -26.29 52.79
CA GLU A 93 -2.86 -25.34 52.12
C GLU A 93 -2.22 -24.94 50.79
N SER A 94 -3.01 -24.97 49.71
CA SER A 94 -2.60 -24.54 48.37
C SER A 94 -3.62 -23.55 47.83
N SER A 95 -3.14 -22.54 47.09
CA SER A 95 -3.98 -21.48 46.54
C SER A 95 -3.34 -20.76 45.37
N GLY A 96 -4.12 -19.95 44.66
CA GLY A 96 -3.71 -19.29 43.43
C GLY A 96 -4.11 -20.08 42.19
N TYR A 97 -3.37 -19.86 41.09
CA TYR A 97 -3.67 -20.40 39.77
C TYR A 97 -2.63 -21.43 39.34
N ASP A 98 -3.02 -22.35 38.46
CA ASP A 98 -2.13 -23.39 37.94
C ASP A 98 -0.89 -22.79 37.25
N GLY A 99 0.30 -23.33 37.52
CA GLY A 99 1.60 -22.75 37.14
C GLY A 99 2.10 -21.60 38.03
N TYR A 100 1.21 -20.89 38.72
CA TYR A 100 1.50 -19.72 39.57
C TYR A 100 1.00 -19.92 41.00
N GLY A 101 0.82 -21.18 41.42
CA GLY A 101 0.26 -21.54 42.70
C GLY A 101 1.24 -21.33 43.84
N GLN A 102 0.69 -21.11 45.03
CA GLN A 102 1.42 -21.10 46.29
C GLN A 102 1.00 -22.26 47.17
N ALA A 103 1.90 -22.72 48.03
CA ALA A 103 1.61 -23.75 49.03
C ALA A 103 2.31 -23.45 50.37
N SER A 104 1.62 -23.81 51.46
CA SER A 104 2.17 -23.79 52.81
C SER A 104 1.93 -25.12 53.52
N ILE A 105 2.81 -25.44 54.46
CA ILE A 105 2.68 -26.57 55.37
C ILE A 105 2.66 -26.02 56.81
N ASN A 106 1.74 -26.50 57.63
CA ASN A 106 1.61 -26.06 59.02
C ASN A 106 1.48 -27.25 59.95
N ILE A 107 1.97 -27.11 61.19
CA ILE A 107 1.74 -28.08 62.26
C ILE A 107 0.45 -27.71 62.99
N ASP A 108 -0.48 -28.65 63.06
CA ASP A 108 -1.73 -28.57 63.83
C ASP A 108 -1.45 -28.80 65.31
N TRP A 109 -0.80 -27.78 65.92
CA TRP A 109 -0.41 -27.78 67.32
C TRP A 109 -1.62 -27.88 68.26
N GLU A 110 -2.74 -27.22 67.94
CA GLU A 110 -3.96 -27.29 68.76
C GLU A 110 -4.47 -28.72 68.91
N LYS A 111 -4.56 -29.47 67.80
CA LYS A 111 -4.98 -30.87 67.81
C LYS A 111 -3.93 -31.77 68.47
N LEU A 112 -2.64 -31.51 68.27
CA LEU A 112 -1.57 -32.27 68.91
C LEU A 112 -1.63 -32.12 70.44
N GLU A 113 -1.76 -30.88 70.94
CA GLU A 113 -1.90 -30.60 72.38
C GLU A 113 -3.19 -31.17 72.97
N LYS A 114 -4.30 -31.09 72.24
CA LYS A 114 -5.56 -31.71 72.63
C LYS A 114 -5.43 -33.23 72.76
N ASP A 115 -4.73 -33.87 71.83
CA ASP A 115 -4.51 -35.32 71.83
C ASP A 115 -3.48 -35.77 72.88
N TYR A 116 -2.40 -35.00 73.11
CA TYR A 116 -1.25 -35.44 73.91
C TYR A 116 -0.82 -34.52 75.05
N GLY A 117 -1.07 -33.20 75.03
CA GLY A 117 -0.53 -32.21 75.97
C GLY A 117 -0.61 -32.65 77.44
N LYS A 118 -1.82 -32.93 77.93
CA LYS A 118 -2.05 -33.42 79.32
C LYS A 118 -1.49 -34.82 79.64
N LYS A 119 -1.07 -35.58 78.61
CA LYS A 119 -0.50 -36.94 78.71
C LYS A 119 1.03 -36.93 78.69
N ILE A 120 1.64 -35.88 78.13
CA ILE A 120 3.08 -35.64 78.11
C ILE A 120 3.55 -35.33 79.54
N LYS A 121 4.65 -35.97 79.94
CA LYS A 121 5.31 -35.79 81.25
C LYS A 121 6.81 -35.84 81.05
N TYR A 122 7.58 -35.14 81.89
CA TYR A 122 9.04 -35.26 81.91
C TYR A 122 9.47 -36.73 82.06
N SER A 123 10.42 -37.15 81.22
CA SER A 123 11.12 -38.43 81.37
C SER A 123 12.10 -38.38 82.55
N SER A 124 12.76 -39.49 82.85
CA SER A 124 13.87 -39.49 83.83
C SER A 124 15.04 -38.59 83.40
N LYS A 125 15.28 -38.42 82.08
CA LYS A 125 16.26 -37.47 81.52
C LYS A 125 15.79 -36.03 81.78
N GLY A 126 14.56 -35.71 81.38
CA GLY A 126 14.00 -34.36 81.55
C GLY A 126 13.90 -33.92 83.02
N LYS A 127 13.52 -34.81 83.94
CA LYS A 127 13.54 -34.50 85.38
C LYS A 127 14.93 -34.15 85.92
N LYS A 128 15.99 -34.74 85.34
CA LYS A 128 17.38 -34.46 85.72
C LYS A 128 17.91 -33.17 85.09
N GLU A 129 17.55 -32.90 83.83
CA GLU A 129 18.01 -31.72 83.09
C GLU A 129 17.30 -30.44 83.52
N TYR A 130 15.97 -30.47 83.65
CA TYR A 130 15.17 -29.30 84.01
C TYR A 130 15.08 -29.11 85.54
N GLY A 131 15.28 -30.16 86.35
CA GLY A 131 15.35 -30.08 87.80
C GLY A 131 14.14 -29.34 88.42
N VAL A 132 14.40 -28.27 89.15
CA VAL A 132 13.35 -27.43 89.78
C VAL A 132 12.46 -26.72 88.75
N LEU A 133 12.95 -26.48 87.53
CA LEU A 133 12.14 -25.86 86.45
C LEU A 133 10.97 -26.76 86.00
N THR A 134 10.99 -28.06 86.33
CA THR A 134 9.87 -28.97 86.06
C THR A 134 8.58 -28.62 86.82
N TYR A 135 8.65 -27.77 87.84
CA TYR A 135 7.49 -27.20 88.54
C TYR A 135 6.95 -25.91 87.90
N ALA A 136 7.72 -25.26 87.04
CA ALA A 136 7.39 -23.97 86.42
C ALA A 136 7.06 -24.06 84.92
N PHE A 137 7.63 -25.05 84.21
CA PHE A 137 7.40 -25.27 82.78
C PHE A 137 6.62 -26.56 82.54
N GLU A 138 5.55 -26.47 81.75
CA GLU A 138 4.82 -27.66 81.32
C GLU A 138 5.65 -28.54 80.36
N PRO A 139 5.59 -29.88 80.48
CA PRO A 139 6.28 -30.81 79.59
C PRO A 139 5.95 -30.64 78.09
N VAL A 140 4.84 -30.01 77.75
CA VAL A 140 4.44 -29.76 76.36
C VAL A 140 5.31 -28.68 75.68
N TYR A 141 5.87 -27.72 76.43
CA TYR A 141 6.81 -26.75 75.87
C TYR A 141 8.12 -27.41 75.42
N VAL A 142 8.54 -28.49 76.08
CA VAL A 142 9.70 -29.30 75.64
C VAL A 142 9.41 -30.03 74.33
N LEU A 143 8.14 -30.35 74.03
CA LEU A 143 7.77 -30.90 72.73
C LEU A 143 7.84 -29.84 71.62
N HIS A 144 7.30 -28.64 71.85
CA HIS A 144 7.44 -27.51 70.91
C HIS A 144 8.91 -27.20 70.62
N ASP A 145 9.71 -27.04 71.68
CA ASP A 145 11.13 -26.72 71.59
C ASP A 145 11.99 -27.86 70.99
N ALA A 146 11.47 -29.09 70.97
CA ALA A 146 12.08 -30.24 70.29
C ALA A 146 11.67 -30.37 68.82
N VAL A 147 10.62 -29.70 68.36
CA VAL A 147 10.15 -29.75 66.96
C VAL A 147 10.32 -28.35 66.36
N SER A 148 11.51 -28.07 65.86
CA SER A 148 11.88 -26.76 65.31
C SER A 148 11.03 -26.35 64.10
N GLY A 149 10.47 -27.31 63.36
CA GLY A 149 9.47 -27.02 62.33
C GLY A 149 9.31 -28.13 61.29
N VAL A 150 8.54 -27.79 60.26
CA VAL A 150 8.41 -28.56 59.02
C VAL A 150 8.29 -27.57 57.85
N GLU A 151 9.05 -27.79 56.78
CA GLU A 151 9.21 -26.83 55.68
C GLU A 151 9.04 -27.51 54.31
N LEU A 152 8.55 -26.77 53.32
CA LEU A 152 8.46 -27.19 51.91
C LEU A 152 9.72 -26.79 51.15
N GLU A 153 10.19 -27.64 50.23
CA GLU A 153 11.33 -27.36 49.33
C GLU A 153 11.02 -26.23 48.32
N LYS A 154 9.74 -26.03 47.97
CA LYS A 154 9.24 -25.03 47.01
C LYS A 154 7.84 -24.56 47.44
N THR A 155 7.62 -23.26 47.51
CA THR A 155 6.36 -22.67 48.02
C THR A 155 5.57 -21.85 46.99
N GLU A 156 6.13 -21.59 45.81
CA GLU A 156 5.59 -20.72 44.76
C GLU A 156 5.84 -21.30 43.35
N LYS A 157 5.20 -20.74 42.31
CA LYS A 157 5.23 -21.22 40.92
C LYS A 157 4.87 -22.72 40.82
N LEU A 158 3.83 -23.11 41.56
CA LEU A 158 3.38 -24.50 41.69
C LEU A 158 2.23 -24.81 40.73
N SER A 159 2.15 -26.08 40.29
CA SER A 159 1.10 -26.57 39.38
C SER A 159 0.29 -27.73 39.98
N ASN A 160 -0.97 -27.90 39.57
CA ASN A 160 -1.80 -29.04 39.93
C ASN A 160 -1.13 -30.36 39.51
N GLY A 161 -1.01 -31.31 40.44
CA GLY A 161 -0.29 -32.58 40.23
C GLY A 161 1.23 -32.50 40.45
N GLU A 162 1.81 -31.32 40.66
CA GLU A 162 3.21 -31.19 41.07
C GLU A 162 3.43 -31.79 42.47
N LYS A 163 4.55 -32.48 42.67
CA LYS A 163 4.93 -33.02 43.98
C LYS A 163 6.04 -32.21 44.62
N VAL A 164 5.75 -31.62 45.78
CA VAL A 164 6.71 -30.86 46.58
C VAL A 164 7.14 -31.69 47.79
N LYS A 165 8.44 -31.72 48.07
CA LYS A 165 8.97 -32.39 49.27
C LYS A 165 8.82 -31.49 50.49
N TYR A 166 8.62 -32.13 51.64
CA TYR A 166 8.70 -31.49 52.95
C TYR A 166 9.71 -32.19 53.85
N THR A 167 10.41 -31.38 54.66
CA THR A 167 11.44 -31.83 55.60
C THR A 167 11.04 -31.44 57.02
N TRP A 168 11.19 -32.38 57.95
CA TRP A 168 11.05 -32.15 59.38
C TRP A 168 12.38 -31.75 60.02
N THR A 169 12.34 -30.75 60.90
CA THR A 169 13.47 -30.36 61.75
C THR A 169 13.10 -30.65 63.20
N VAL A 170 13.73 -31.67 63.80
CA VAL A 170 13.43 -32.19 65.14
C VAL A 170 14.72 -32.47 65.90
N ASP A 171 14.81 -31.99 67.14
CA ASP A 171 15.86 -32.30 68.11
C ASP A 171 15.49 -33.57 68.90
N ASP A 172 15.93 -34.72 68.37
CA ASP A 172 15.76 -36.03 68.99
C ASP A 172 16.41 -36.14 70.38
N GLU A 173 17.43 -35.34 70.70
CA GLU A 173 18.03 -35.36 72.04
C GLU A 173 17.15 -34.64 73.05
N LYS A 174 16.59 -33.48 72.70
CA LYS A 174 15.64 -32.75 73.53
C LYS A 174 14.31 -33.51 73.66
N ALA A 175 13.86 -34.18 72.60
CA ALA A 175 12.69 -35.05 72.62
C ALA A 175 12.79 -36.18 73.68
N LYS A 176 14.00 -36.67 73.99
CA LYS A 176 14.19 -37.69 75.06
C LYS A 176 13.84 -37.19 76.47
N SER A 177 13.64 -35.88 76.66
CA SER A 177 13.30 -35.29 77.95
C SER A 177 11.80 -35.33 78.27
N ILE A 178 10.96 -35.79 77.33
CA ILE A 178 9.56 -36.16 77.55
C ILE A 178 9.32 -37.68 77.51
N ASN A 179 8.19 -38.14 78.05
CA ASN A 179 7.80 -39.56 78.15
C ASN A 179 7.25 -40.18 76.84
N TYR A 180 7.46 -39.52 75.69
CA TYR A 180 7.12 -40.01 74.36
C TYR A 180 8.36 -39.97 73.46
N LYS A 181 8.48 -40.94 72.55
CA LYS A 181 9.34 -40.83 71.37
C LYS A 181 8.59 -40.12 70.27
N LEU A 182 9.29 -39.31 69.48
CA LEU A 182 8.74 -38.71 68.28
C LEU A 182 9.00 -39.63 67.09
N LYS A 183 8.00 -39.78 66.24
CA LYS A 183 8.09 -40.44 64.95
C LYS A 183 7.69 -39.41 63.91
N TYR A 184 8.59 -39.17 62.97
CA TYR A 184 8.40 -38.27 61.85
C TYR A 184 9.13 -38.83 60.63
N LYS A 185 8.71 -38.41 59.45
CA LYS A 185 9.31 -38.78 58.18
C LYS A 185 9.15 -37.65 57.18
N ASN A 186 10.23 -37.30 56.49
CA ASN A 186 10.17 -36.44 55.31
C ASN A 186 9.34 -37.13 54.22
N GLY A 187 8.66 -36.33 53.40
CA GLY A 187 7.71 -36.86 52.43
C GLY A 187 7.47 -35.92 51.26
N GLU A 188 6.48 -36.26 50.45
CA GLU A 188 6.02 -35.47 49.31
C GLU A 188 4.53 -35.17 49.49
N TYR A 189 4.11 -33.99 49.06
CA TYR A 189 2.72 -33.58 48.94
C TYR A 189 2.41 -33.24 47.48
N SER A 190 1.28 -33.73 46.98
CA SER A 190 0.80 -33.42 45.63
C SER A 190 -0.07 -32.18 45.68
N ILE A 191 0.34 -31.13 44.98
CA ILE A 191 -0.42 -29.90 44.81
C ILE A 191 -1.74 -30.22 44.09
N SER A 192 -2.82 -29.58 44.53
CA SER A 192 -4.17 -29.79 44.01
C SER A 192 -5.05 -28.58 44.34
N ASN A 193 -6.19 -28.44 43.66
CA ASN A 193 -7.17 -27.37 43.88
C ASN A 193 -6.67 -25.94 43.56
N LEU A 194 -5.62 -25.79 42.76
CA LEU A 194 -5.31 -24.50 42.11
C LEU A 194 -6.35 -24.23 41.01
N TYR A 195 -6.73 -22.96 40.82
CA TYR A 195 -7.66 -22.58 39.75
C TYR A 195 -7.00 -22.64 38.37
N GLU A 196 -7.76 -22.98 37.33
CA GLU A 196 -7.28 -22.90 35.94
C GLU A 196 -6.90 -21.46 35.58
N LEU A 197 -5.76 -21.30 34.89
CA LEU A 197 -5.26 -20.00 34.45
C LEU A 197 -5.93 -19.59 33.13
N GLY A 198 -6.59 -18.42 33.14
CA GLY A 198 -7.24 -17.86 31.97
C GLY A 198 -6.26 -17.32 30.92
N LYS A 199 -6.78 -17.05 29.72
CA LYS A 199 -6.06 -16.36 28.65
C LYS A 199 -6.85 -15.16 28.14
N PHE A 200 -6.15 -14.18 27.58
CA PHE A 200 -6.77 -13.06 26.88
C PHE A 200 -5.91 -12.60 25.70
N ASP A 201 -6.55 -12.06 24.66
CA ASP A 201 -5.88 -11.37 23.56
C ASP A 201 -5.58 -9.92 23.97
N PRO A 202 -4.31 -9.51 24.13
CA PRO A 202 -3.94 -8.13 24.45
C PRO A 202 -3.95 -7.20 23.23
N PHE A 203 -4.05 -7.73 21.99
CA PHE A 203 -4.06 -6.98 20.73
C PHE A 203 -5.47 -6.68 20.23
N LYS A 204 -6.51 -7.28 20.84
CA LYS A 204 -7.92 -7.13 20.44
C LYS A 204 -8.38 -5.67 20.32
N ASP A 205 -7.93 -4.80 21.23
CA ASP A 205 -8.31 -3.38 21.28
C ASP A 205 -7.22 -2.47 20.70
N ILE A 206 -6.40 -3.00 19.78
CA ILE A 206 -5.44 -2.24 18.97
C ILE A 206 -6.02 -1.99 17.58
N LYS A 207 -5.96 -0.73 17.14
CA LYS A 207 -6.21 -0.33 15.75
C LYS A 207 -4.93 0.23 15.15
N VAL A 208 -4.50 -0.37 14.04
CA VAL A 208 -3.38 0.12 13.22
C VAL A 208 -3.94 0.93 12.04
N GLU A 209 -3.31 2.05 11.74
CA GLU A 209 -3.65 2.96 10.65
C GLU A 209 -2.38 3.18 9.81
N PHE A 210 -2.53 3.05 8.49
CA PHE A 210 -1.48 3.30 7.50
C PHE A 210 -1.78 4.61 6.77
N SER A 211 -0.76 5.41 6.50
CA SER A 211 -0.93 6.72 5.85
C SER A 211 0.32 7.13 5.07
N GLY A 212 0.17 7.97 4.05
CA GLY A 212 1.28 8.45 3.21
C GLY A 212 1.30 7.78 1.83
N ILE A 213 2.40 7.97 1.11
CA ILE A 213 2.60 7.48 -0.27
C ILE A 213 3.75 6.49 -0.25
N ALA A 214 3.55 5.28 -0.77
CA ALA A 214 4.59 4.26 -0.85
C ALA A 214 5.73 4.70 -1.81
N PRO A 215 7.00 4.37 -1.51
CA PRO A 215 7.47 3.54 -0.41
C PRO A 215 7.74 4.30 0.90
N GLU A 216 7.29 5.55 1.05
CA GLU A 216 7.48 6.39 2.25
C GLU A 216 6.22 6.42 3.14
N GLY A 217 5.47 5.31 3.18
CA GLY A 217 4.29 5.16 4.04
C GLY A 217 4.66 5.04 5.51
N GLU A 218 3.73 5.48 6.38
CA GLU A 218 3.84 5.42 7.84
C GLU A 218 2.81 4.45 8.45
N ALA A 219 3.16 3.85 9.60
CA ALA A 219 2.28 3.07 10.44
C ALA A 219 2.15 3.68 11.85
N LYS A 220 0.89 3.87 12.29
CA LYS A 220 0.55 4.35 13.64
C LYS A 220 -0.46 3.41 14.28
N PHE A 221 -0.39 3.26 15.60
CA PHE A 221 -1.35 2.46 16.35
C PHE A 221 -1.98 3.20 17.52
N THR A 222 -3.26 2.90 17.74
CA THR A 222 -4.01 3.28 18.93
C THR A 222 -4.34 2.03 19.74
N TYR A 223 -4.48 2.20 21.05
CA TYR A 223 -4.89 1.16 21.98
C TYR A 223 -5.98 1.75 22.86
N SER A 224 -7.12 1.07 22.93
CA SER A 224 -8.30 1.47 23.71
C SER A 224 -8.77 0.35 24.66
N GLY A 225 -7.88 -0.56 25.01
CA GLY A 225 -8.17 -1.64 25.97
C GLY A 225 -8.21 -1.15 27.41
N ASP A 226 -8.35 -2.11 28.33
CA ASP A 226 -8.47 -1.84 29.77
C ASP A 226 -7.14 -1.44 30.44
N ASP A 227 -7.23 -0.98 31.69
CA ASP A 227 -6.09 -0.54 32.51
C ASP A 227 -5.11 -1.67 32.90
N ILE A 228 -5.34 -2.93 32.48
CA ILE A 228 -4.52 -4.08 32.88
C ILE A 228 -3.21 -4.14 32.08
N ILE A 229 -3.18 -3.62 30.85
CA ILE A 229 -1.96 -3.38 30.08
C ILE A 229 -1.90 -1.91 29.65
N HIS A 230 -0.92 -1.16 30.15
CA HIS A 230 -0.69 0.21 29.70
C HIS A 230 -0.21 0.26 28.24
N LYS A 231 -0.68 1.25 27.47
CA LYS A 231 -0.28 1.45 26.06
C LYS A 231 1.24 1.43 25.84
N GLY A 232 2.02 1.95 26.79
CA GLY A 232 3.50 1.97 26.72
C GLY A 232 4.17 0.59 26.73
N LYS A 233 3.42 -0.49 26.94
CA LYS A 233 3.90 -1.87 26.80
C LYS A 233 3.81 -2.41 25.38
N PHE A 234 3.17 -1.72 24.44
CA PHE A 234 3.12 -2.13 23.04
C PHE A 234 4.22 -1.42 22.25
N LYS A 235 5.02 -2.20 21.50
CA LYS A 235 6.09 -1.73 20.62
C LYS A 235 5.84 -2.21 19.19
N ILE A 236 5.83 -1.29 18.25
CA ILE A 236 5.72 -1.56 16.82
C ILE A 236 7.14 -1.62 16.21
N ASP A 237 7.39 -2.56 15.30
CA ASP A 237 8.74 -2.82 14.75
C ASP A 237 9.17 -1.82 13.67
N LYS A 238 8.22 -1.29 12.90
CA LYS A 238 8.42 -0.34 11.81
C LYS A 238 7.39 0.79 11.88
N HIS A 239 7.84 2.00 11.59
CA HIS A 239 7.03 3.22 11.67
C HIS A 239 6.89 3.96 10.35
N ASP A 240 7.89 3.84 9.47
CA ASP A 240 8.06 4.60 8.24
C ASP A 240 8.66 3.71 7.14
N ASN A 241 8.86 4.28 5.94
CA ASN A 241 9.42 3.59 4.77
C ASN A 241 8.63 2.33 4.36
N LEU A 242 7.30 2.39 4.50
CA LEU A 242 6.40 1.28 4.18
C LEU A 242 5.79 1.40 2.78
N LYS A 243 5.56 0.24 2.17
CA LYS A 243 4.72 0.06 0.98
C LYS A 243 3.59 -0.94 1.27
N ASN A 244 2.60 -1.00 0.40
CA ASN A 244 1.59 -2.07 0.44
C ASN A 244 2.27 -3.45 0.39
N ASP A 245 1.64 -4.43 1.04
CA ASP A 245 2.14 -5.81 1.28
C ASP A 245 3.34 -5.95 2.23
N ASP A 246 3.91 -4.86 2.77
CA ASP A 246 4.83 -4.98 3.90
C ASP A 246 4.11 -5.47 5.16
N VAL A 247 4.84 -6.15 6.04
CA VAL A 247 4.31 -6.58 7.35
C VAL A 247 4.91 -5.73 8.46
N VAL A 248 4.04 -5.22 9.32
CA VAL A 248 4.35 -4.47 10.53
C VAL A 248 3.84 -5.25 11.74
N THR A 249 4.67 -5.41 12.76
CA THR A 249 4.38 -6.25 13.94
C THR A 249 4.34 -5.41 15.20
N ILE A 250 3.26 -5.55 15.97
CA ILE A 250 3.17 -4.99 17.31
C ILE A 250 3.47 -6.11 18.30
N SER A 251 4.36 -5.82 19.24
CA SER A 251 4.84 -6.75 20.28
C SER A 251 4.52 -6.21 21.66
N LEU A 252 4.36 -7.13 22.62
CA LEU A 252 4.02 -6.84 24.01
C LEU A 252 5.27 -6.99 24.90
N ASP A 253 5.71 -5.88 25.49
CA ASP A 253 6.93 -5.76 26.30
C ASP A 253 6.66 -6.05 27.79
N LEU A 254 6.33 -7.29 28.10
CA LEU A 254 6.20 -7.77 29.48
C LEU A 254 7.33 -8.72 29.86
N ASN A 255 7.87 -8.54 31.05
CA ASN A 255 8.81 -9.50 31.65
C ASN A 255 8.07 -10.58 32.46
N GLU A 256 8.82 -11.59 32.94
CA GLU A 256 8.31 -12.72 33.71
C GLU A 256 7.59 -12.31 35.01
N ASP A 257 8.05 -11.25 35.68
CA ASP A 257 7.44 -10.76 36.92
C ASP A 257 6.09 -10.06 36.64
N GLU A 258 6.00 -9.33 35.52
CA GLU A 258 4.75 -8.72 35.06
C GLU A 258 3.74 -9.76 34.57
N ILE A 259 4.18 -10.82 33.89
CA ILE A 259 3.32 -11.96 33.52
C ILE A 259 2.86 -12.71 34.78
N SER A 260 3.75 -12.90 35.77
CA SER A 260 3.42 -13.49 37.07
C SER A 260 2.42 -12.64 37.86
N PHE A 261 2.55 -11.31 37.80
CA PHE A 261 1.57 -10.38 38.36
C PHE A 261 0.22 -10.52 37.66
N LEU A 262 0.16 -10.57 36.33
CA LEU A 262 -1.10 -10.79 35.60
C LEU A 262 -1.77 -12.10 35.98
N ALA A 263 -1.01 -13.20 36.05
CA ALA A 263 -1.50 -14.51 36.45
C ALA A 263 -2.06 -14.53 37.88
N THR A 264 -1.31 -14.01 38.85
CA THR A 264 -1.70 -14.04 40.27
C THR A 264 -2.78 -13.02 40.62
N ARG A 265 -2.77 -11.83 40.02
CA ARG A 265 -3.71 -10.74 40.30
C ARG A 265 -5.04 -10.89 39.56
N TYR A 266 -4.98 -11.17 38.25
CA TYR A 266 -6.14 -11.18 37.37
C TYR A 266 -6.57 -12.59 36.94
N GLY A 267 -5.81 -13.63 37.30
CA GLY A 267 -6.13 -15.02 36.94
C GLY A 267 -6.02 -15.31 35.45
N ARG A 268 -5.32 -14.44 34.69
CA ARG A 268 -5.20 -14.55 33.23
C ARG A 268 -3.85 -14.06 32.72
N VAL A 269 -3.34 -14.69 31.67
CA VAL A 269 -2.10 -14.27 30.97
C VAL A 269 -2.37 -13.97 29.49
N PRO A 270 -1.51 -13.19 28.81
CA PRO A 270 -1.60 -13.00 27.36
C PRO A 270 -1.58 -14.35 26.62
N GLU A 271 -2.45 -14.50 25.62
CA GLU A 271 -2.45 -15.70 24.77
C GLU A 271 -1.29 -15.73 23.76
N LYS A 272 -0.82 -14.54 23.38
CA LYS A 272 0.25 -14.26 22.40
C LYS A 272 0.99 -12.98 22.81
N MET A 273 2.24 -12.87 22.39
CA MET A 273 3.13 -11.73 22.71
C MET A 273 3.38 -10.79 21.52
N SER A 274 2.79 -11.06 20.36
CA SER A 274 2.86 -10.22 19.16
C SER A 274 1.69 -10.48 18.22
N GLU A 275 1.30 -9.48 17.45
CA GLU A 275 0.34 -9.55 16.35
C GLU A 275 0.90 -8.79 15.13
N SER A 276 0.67 -9.32 13.92
CA SER A 276 1.21 -8.76 12.67
C SER A 276 0.10 -8.25 11.76
N TYR A 277 0.31 -7.06 11.19
CA TYR A 277 -0.61 -6.35 10.33
C TYR A 277 0.03 -6.15 8.96
N THR A 278 -0.71 -6.45 7.89
CA THR A 278 -0.26 -6.20 6.51
C THR A 278 -0.59 -4.77 6.13
N VAL A 279 0.37 -4.04 5.58
CA VAL A 279 0.21 -2.67 5.09
C VAL A 279 -0.67 -2.70 3.83
N SER A 280 -1.74 -1.91 3.85
CA SER A 280 -2.69 -1.82 2.74
C SER A 280 -3.32 -0.42 2.68
N GLY A 281 -3.67 0.05 1.48
CA GLY A 281 -4.36 1.33 1.27
C GLY A 281 -3.44 2.54 1.22
N LEU A 282 -2.12 2.36 1.15
CA LEU A 282 -1.20 3.45 0.82
C LEU A 282 -1.34 3.80 -0.67
N GLU A 283 -1.37 5.10 -0.98
CA GLU A 283 -1.28 5.58 -2.36
C GLU A 283 0.12 5.26 -2.93
N THR A 284 0.18 5.00 -4.23
CA THR A 284 1.43 4.70 -4.94
C THR A 284 1.50 5.56 -6.20
N TYR A 285 2.68 6.04 -6.61
CA TYR A 285 2.78 6.69 -7.92
C TYR A 285 2.65 5.65 -9.04
N VAL A 286 1.85 5.96 -10.05
CA VAL A 286 1.90 5.18 -11.30
C VAL A 286 3.26 5.39 -11.96
N THR A 287 3.95 4.30 -12.30
CA THR A 287 5.30 4.32 -12.88
C THR A 287 5.37 3.80 -14.31
N LYS A 288 4.33 3.13 -14.80
CA LYS A 288 4.20 2.62 -16.18
C LYS A 288 2.78 2.83 -16.71
N TYR A 289 2.61 2.95 -18.02
CA TYR A 289 1.27 3.05 -18.60
C TYR A 289 0.42 1.79 -18.37
N SER A 290 1.04 0.61 -18.36
CA SER A 290 0.36 -0.68 -18.10
C SER A 290 -0.26 -0.82 -16.71
N GLU A 291 -0.03 0.13 -15.79
CA GLU A 291 -0.63 0.17 -14.45
C GLU A 291 -1.96 0.94 -14.44
N PHE A 292 -2.33 1.62 -15.53
CA PHE A 292 -3.62 2.30 -15.65
C PHE A 292 -4.76 1.32 -15.97
N PRO A 293 -5.86 1.32 -15.18
CA PRO A 293 -7.08 0.59 -15.51
C PRO A 293 -7.75 1.09 -16.81
N GLU A 294 -8.41 0.18 -17.54
CA GLU A 294 -9.09 0.50 -18.81
C GLU A 294 -10.18 1.57 -18.66
N ASP A 295 -10.90 1.60 -17.54
CA ASP A 295 -11.93 2.60 -17.26
C ASP A 295 -11.32 4.00 -17.04
N PHE A 296 -10.17 4.10 -16.38
CA PHE A 296 -9.41 5.35 -16.28
C PHE A 296 -8.89 5.81 -17.66
N ILE A 297 -8.34 4.92 -18.48
CA ILE A 297 -7.89 5.28 -19.84
C ILE A 297 -9.05 5.78 -20.70
N LYS A 298 -10.24 5.17 -20.57
CA LYS A 298 -11.45 5.68 -21.24
C LYS A 298 -11.83 7.07 -20.72
N GLU A 299 -11.88 7.27 -19.41
CA GLU A 299 -12.19 8.57 -18.78
C GLU A 299 -11.20 9.67 -19.21
N ALA A 300 -9.91 9.35 -19.29
CA ALA A 300 -8.87 10.27 -19.74
C ALA A 300 -9.04 10.67 -21.22
N ASN A 301 -9.45 9.73 -22.08
CA ASN A 301 -9.75 9.98 -23.50
C ASN A 301 -11.04 10.82 -23.69
N ASP A 302 -12.11 10.51 -22.95
CA ASP A 302 -13.35 11.29 -22.96
C ASP A 302 -13.06 12.75 -22.56
N LYS A 303 -12.35 12.96 -21.45
CA LYS A 303 -11.91 14.28 -20.94
C LYS A 303 -10.98 15.02 -21.90
N ALA A 304 -10.02 14.31 -22.51
CA ALA A 304 -9.12 14.93 -23.48
C ALA A 304 -9.90 15.43 -24.71
N THR A 305 -10.83 14.61 -25.22
CA THR A 305 -11.70 14.98 -26.34
C THR A 305 -12.54 16.21 -26.03
N GLU A 306 -13.13 16.31 -24.84
CA GLU A 306 -13.92 17.46 -24.39
C GLU A 306 -13.07 18.74 -24.36
N VAL A 307 -11.94 18.74 -23.65
CA VAL A 307 -11.05 19.90 -23.50
C VAL A 307 -10.48 20.36 -24.84
N ILE A 308 -10.17 19.44 -25.76
CA ILE A 308 -9.65 19.79 -27.08
C ILE A 308 -10.75 20.43 -27.93
N LYS A 309 -11.97 19.87 -27.96
CA LYS A 309 -13.10 20.47 -28.70
C LYS A 309 -13.42 21.87 -28.19
N GLU A 310 -13.57 22.03 -26.88
CA GLU A 310 -13.82 23.33 -26.25
C GLU A 310 -12.74 24.36 -26.65
N TYR A 311 -11.46 23.97 -26.68
CA TYR A 311 -10.42 24.86 -27.17
C TYR A 311 -10.55 25.16 -28.67
N THR A 312 -10.59 24.14 -29.52
CA THR A 312 -10.47 24.34 -30.98
C THR A 312 -11.69 25.04 -31.57
N ASP A 313 -12.88 24.76 -31.04
CA ASP A 313 -14.13 25.34 -31.56
C ASP A 313 -14.28 26.83 -31.15
N ASN A 314 -13.52 27.28 -30.14
CA ASN A 314 -13.38 28.70 -29.76
C ASN A 314 -12.15 29.37 -30.40
N ALA A 315 -11.06 28.64 -30.65
CA ALA A 315 -9.79 29.20 -31.13
C ALA A 315 -9.76 29.49 -32.63
N TYR A 316 -10.59 28.79 -33.42
CA TYR A 316 -10.62 28.91 -34.88
C TYR A 316 -12.02 29.38 -35.33
N GLY A 317 -12.07 30.56 -35.98
CA GLY A 317 -13.31 31.11 -36.53
C GLY A 317 -13.64 30.60 -37.94
N GLU A 318 -14.69 31.17 -38.55
CA GLU A 318 -15.27 30.75 -39.85
C GLU A 318 -14.27 30.67 -41.02
N GLY A 319 -13.11 31.34 -40.95
CA GLY A 319 -12.05 31.25 -41.95
C GLY A 319 -11.23 29.94 -41.92
N THR A 320 -11.52 29.03 -40.99
CA THR A 320 -10.80 27.76 -40.78
C THR A 320 -11.79 26.62 -40.63
N THR A 321 -11.62 25.56 -41.41
CA THR A 321 -12.32 24.27 -41.20
C THR A 321 -11.44 23.29 -40.45
N LEU A 322 -12.07 22.43 -39.65
CA LEU A 322 -11.40 21.48 -38.77
C LEU A 322 -11.86 20.06 -39.08
N SER A 323 -10.94 19.12 -39.26
CA SER A 323 -11.28 17.69 -39.37
C SER A 323 -11.90 17.16 -38.07
N ASP A 324 -12.41 15.94 -38.09
CA ASP A 324 -12.65 15.17 -36.87
C ASP A 324 -11.36 14.99 -36.05
N LEU A 325 -11.53 14.76 -34.75
CA LEU A 325 -10.45 14.41 -33.84
C LEU A 325 -10.00 12.97 -34.08
N LYS A 326 -8.71 12.78 -34.39
CA LYS A 326 -8.06 11.46 -34.49
C LYS A 326 -7.21 11.21 -33.26
N TYR A 327 -7.38 10.07 -32.59
CA TYR A 327 -6.46 9.64 -31.53
C TYR A 327 -5.10 9.30 -32.16
N GLU A 328 -4.02 9.85 -31.60
CA GLU A 328 -2.64 9.62 -32.07
C GLU A 328 -1.79 8.88 -31.03
N GLY A 329 -2.40 8.49 -29.91
CA GLY A 329 -1.78 7.70 -28.86
C GLY A 329 -1.50 8.47 -27.56
N TYR A 330 -0.61 7.91 -26.75
CA TYR A 330 -0.24 8.47 -25.45
C TYR A 330 1.27 8.70 -25.32
N LEU A 331 1.63 9.59 -24.40
CA LEU A 331 2.99 9.74 -23.91
C LEU A 331 2.95 9.87 -22.39
N PHE A 332 3.69 9.03 -21.68
CA PHE A 332 3.78 9.01 -20.23
C PHE A 332 5.21 9.33 -19.78
N LYS A 333 5.36 10.38 -18.97
CA LYS A 333 6.65 10.78 -18.39
C LYS A 333 6.68 10.50 -16.90
N THR A 334 7.74 9.89 -16.40
CA THR A 334 8.02 9.75 -14.97
C THR A 334 9.35 10.38 -14.60
N ASN A 335 9.56 10.67 -13.31
CA ASN A 335 10.71 11.44 -12.81
C ASN A 335 10.82 12.86 -13.41
N VAL A 336 9.67 13.49 -13.69
CA VAL A 336 9.60 14.91 -14.03
C VAL A 336 9.58 15.67 -12.71
N ASP A 337 10.75 15.96 -12.13
CA ASP A 337 10.89 16.76 -10.89
C ASP A 337 10.08 16.22 -9.69
N GLY A 338 10.09 14.90 -9.50
CA GLY A 338 9.34 14.24 -8.42
C GLY A 338 7.86 14.00 -8.72
N TYR A 339 7.38 14.26 -9.93
CA TYR A 339 6.04 13.86 -10.39
C TYR A 339 6.08 13.10 -11.73
N ASN A 340 4.92 12.52 -12.06
CA ASN A 340 4.61 11.81 -13.30
C ASN A 340 3.53 12.59 -14.09
N VAL A 341 3.52 12.43 -15.42
CA VAL A 341 2.61 13.12 -16.33
C VAL A 341 2.15 12.18 -17.44
N LEU A 342 0.84 11.96 -17.54
CA LEU A 342 0.22 11.30 -18.69
C LEU A 342 -0.28 12.35 -19.66
N TYR A 343 0.11 12.23 -20.92
CA TYR A 343 -0.44 12.98 -22.04
C TYR A 343 -1.29 12.03 -22.89
N ILE A 344 -2.55 12.40 -23.11
CA ILE A 344 -3.42 11.82 -24.13
C ILE A 344 -3.36 12.74 -25.35
N ILE A 345 -3.01 12.22 -26.53
CA ILE A 345 -2.79 13.03 -27.73
C ILE A 345 -3.85 12.72 -28.79
N TYR A 346 -4.54 13.76 -29.26
CA TYR A 346 -5.34 13.73 -30.46
C TYR A 346 -4.79 14.72 -31.50
N SER A 347 -5.13 14.54 -32.77
CA SER A 347 -4.87 15.52 -33.83
C SER A 347 -6.15 16.03 -34.50
N ARG A 348 -6.06 17.22 -35.11
CA ARG A 348 -7.00 17.72 -36.12
C ARG A 348 -6.22 18.33 -37.28
N VAL A 349 -6.76 18.23 -38.50
CA VAL A 349 -6.28 18.99 -39.67
C VAL A 349 -7.04 20.31 -39.73
N LEU A 350 -6.30 21.40 -39.88
CA LEU A 350 -6.80 22.77 -40.02
C LEU A 350 -6.64 23.18 -41.48
N THR A 351 -7.74 23.55 -42.14
CA THR A 351 -7.73 23.96 -43.55
C THR A 351 -8.27 25.38 -43.68
N SER A 352 -7.48 26.28 -44.28
CA SER A 352 -7.88 27.67 -44.52
C SER A 352 -8.95 27.75 -45.61
N VAL A 353 -10.10 28.37 -45.30
CA VAL A 353 -11.21 28.56 -46.26
C VAL A 353 -10.83 29.51 -47.40
N GLU A 354 -9.95 30.48 -47.12
CA GLU A 354 -9.47 31.47 -48.09
C GLU A 354 -8.02 31.18 -48.54
N HIS A 355 -7.49 29.98 -48.26
CA HIS A 355 -6.13 29.54 -48.63
C HIS A 355 -5.02 30.53 -48.20
N LYS A 356 -5.21 31.19 -47.05
CA LYS A 356 -4.24 32.15 -46.46
C LYS A 356 -2.98 31.49 -45.92
N TYR A 357 -3.07 30.22 -45.53
CA TYR A 357 -2.02 29.44 -44.89
C TYR A 357 -2.16 27.95 -45.27
N VAL A 358 -1.08 27.18 -45.12
CA VAL A 358 -1.03 25.75 -45.46
C VAL A 358 -1.93 24.93 -44.55
N THR A 359 -2.66 24.00 -45.14
CA THR A 359 -3.38 22.91 -44.47
C THR A 359 -2.45 22.21 -43.47
N THR A 360 -2.70 22.40 -42.17
CA THR A 360 -1.78 22.01 -41.11
C THR A 360 -2.43 21.00 -40.17
N LYS A 361 -1.82 19.82 -40.03
CA LYS A 361 -2.16 18.87 -38.97
C LYS A 361 -1.55 19.33 -37.65
N MET A 362 -2.40 19.48 -36.62
CA MET A 362 -2.03 19.93 -35.27
C MET A 362 -2.26 18.81 -34.27
N TYR A 363 -1.34 18.65 -33.32
CA TYR A 363 -1.38 17.64 -32.25
C TYR A 363 -1.65 18.31 -30.91
N TYR A 364 -2.67 17.85 -30.19
CA TYR A 364 -3.21 18.46 -28.99
C TYR A 364 -3.04 17.51 -27.78
N PRO A 365 -1.92 17.60 -27.04
CA PRO A 365 -1.69 16.79 -25.84
C PRO A 365 -2.43 17.37 -24.63
N VAL A 366 -3.26 16.53 -24.00
CA VAL A 366 -3.94 16.85 -22.74
C VAL A 366 -3.23 16.15 -21.58
N ALA A 367 -2.74 16.95 -20.64
CA ALA A 367 -1.90 16.52 -19.52
C ALA A 367 -2.70 16.23 -18.24
N PHE A 368 -2.42 15.09 -17.64
CA PHE A 368 -2.82 14.69 -16.28
C PHE A 368 -1.53 14.55 -15.46
N ARG A 369 -1.45 15.12 -14.26
CA ARG A 369 -0.21 15.21 -13.47
C ARG A 369 -0.36 14.68 -12.06
N THR A 370 0.73 14.08 -11.55
CA THR A 370 0.79 13.47 -10.22
C THR A 370 -0.29 12.38 -10.11
N LEU A 371 -0.18 11.37 -10.96
CA LEU A 371 -1.10 10.22 -11.02
C LEU A 371 -0.73 9.21 -9.93
N MET A 372 -1.72 8.88 -9.10
CA MET A 372 -1.56 8.02 -7.94
C MET A 372 -2.59 6.89 -8.00
N LEU A 373 -2.15 5.68 -7.66
CA LEU A 373 -2.94 4.46 -7.62
C LEU A 373 -3.14 4.04 -6.15
N SER A 374 -4.41 3.93 -5.75
CA SER A 374 -4.87 3.21 -4.56
C SER A 374 -5.95 2.20 -4.99
N ASP A 375 -7.22 2.40 -4.62
CA ASP A 375 -8.35 1.62 -5.13
C ASP A 375 -8.70 2.01 -6.58
N LYS A 376 -8.33 3.23 -6.97
CA LYS A 376 -8.54 3.85 -8.29
C LYS A 376 -7.37 4.78 -8.62
N ILE A 377 -7.29 5.21 -9.87
CA ILE A 377 -6.38 6.29 -10.26
C ILE A 377 -6.97 7.63 -9.84
N SER A 378 -6.17 8.43 -9.14
CA SER A 378 -6.39 9.85 -8.91
C SER A 378 -5.28 10.66 -9.58
N TYR A 379 -5.52 11.96 -9.83
CA TYR A 379 -4.50 12.88 -10.33
C TYR A 379 -4.64 14.23 -9.62
N LYS A 380 -3.52 14.91 -9.35
CA LYS A 380 -3.51 16.18 -8.61
C LYS A 380 -3.86 17.38 -9.47
N THR A 381 -3.59 17.34 -10.78
CA THR A 381 -3.81 18.47 -11.70
C THR A 381 -4.06 17.98 -13.12
N GLY A 382 -4.97 18.65 -13.84
CA GLY A 382 -5.45 18.27 -15.16
C GLY A 382 -6.98 18.00 -15.15
N PRO A 383 -7.57 17.58 -16.28
CA PRO A 383 -7.01 17.60 -17.63
C PRO A 383 -6.60 19.01 -18.04
N GLU A 384 -5.46 19.18 -18.70
CA GLU A 384 -5.00 20.48 -19.22
C GLU A 384 -4.46 20.34 -20.64
N LEU A 385 -5.03 21.08 -21.61
CA LEU A 385 -4.42 21.20 -22.94
C LEU A 385 -3.15 22.04 -22.89
N VAL A 386 -2.02 21.41 -23.24
CA VAL A 386 -0.67 22.00 -23.26
C VAL A 386 -0.08 22.01 -24.68
N GLY A 387 1.17 22.46 -24.78
CA GLY A 387 1.86 22.66 -26.05
C GLY A 387 1.47 23.98 -26.71
N LYS A 388 2.35 24.45 -27.59
CA LYS A 388 2.23 25.77 -28.21
C LYS A 388 2.92 25.80 -29.57
N SER A 389 2.28 26.39 -30.57
CA SER A 389 2.79 26.56 -31.93
C SER A 389 2.54 27.97 -32.44
N TYR A 390 3.41 28.43 -33.34
CA TYR A 390 3.35 29.75 -33.94
C TYR A 390 3.07 29.66 -35.44
N GLY A 391 2.36 30.64 -36.00
CA GLY A 391 2.09 30.70 -37.44
C GLY A 391 1.16 29.60 -37.93
N VAL A 392 0.09 29.33 -37.18
CA VAL A 392 -0.93 28.32 -37.50
C VAL A 392 -2.30 28.98 -37.46
N GLY A 393 -3.05 28.88 -38.56
CA GLY A 393 -4.28 29.64 -38.71
C GLY A 393 -4.03 31.13 -38.96
N ASP A 394 -5.06 31.94 -38.73
CA ASP A 394 -4.93 33.41 -38.67
C ASP A 394 -4.36 33.91 -37.32
N ASN A 395 -4.06 33.00 -36.39
CA ASN A 395 -3.56 33.31 -35.04
C ASN A 395 -2.02 33.35 -35.01
N SER A 396 -1.47 34.31 -34.25
CA SER A 396 -0.02 34.39 -34.00
C SER A 396 0.51 33.27 -33.10
N ASP A 397 -0.38 32.67 -32.30
CA ASP A 397 -0.11 31.69 -31.25
C ASP A 397 -1.31 30.75 -31.11
N THR A 398 -1.08 29.44 -31.07
CA THR A 398 -2.11 28.43 -30.84
C THR A 398 -1.62 27.34 -29.89
N LYS A 399 -2.54 26.73 -29.13
CA LYS A 399 -2.21 25.57 -28.28
C LYS A 399 -1.97 24.31 -29.12
N GLY A 400 -1.24 23.37 -28.55
CA GLY A 400 -0.81 22.16 -29.24
C GLY A 400 0.44 22.36 -30.11
N PHE A 401 0.91 21.27 -30.69
CA PHE A 401 2.16 21.19 -31.45
C PHE A 401 1.91 20.95 -32.93
N LYS A 402 2.58 21.73 -33.78
CA LYS A 402 2.82 21.39 -35.20
C LYS A 402 3.87 20.27 -35.33
N PHE A 403 4.78 20.19 -34.36
CA PHE A 403 5.89 19.24 -34.30
C PHE A 403 5.74 18.34 -33.04
N PRO A 404 5.07 17.18 -33.14
CA PRO A 404 4.72 16.35 -31.98
C PRO A 404 5.96 15.82 -31.23
N SER A 405 7.11 15.73 -31.90
CA SER A 405 8.39 15.35 -31.27
C SER A 405 8.79 16.30 -30.13
N GLU A 406 8.31 17.55 -30.12
CA GLU A 406 8.55 18.48 -29.01
C GLU A 406 8.04 17.94 -27.67
N LEU A 407 7.02 17.09 -27.68
CA LEU A 407 6.49 16.44 -26.48
C LEU A 407 7.50 15.44 -25.86
N TYR A 408 8.49 14.94 -26.61
CA TYR A 408 9.56 14.08 -26.07
C TYR A 408 10.65 14.87 -25.33
N ASN A 409 10.74 16.19 -25.51
CA ASN A 409 11.74 16.99 -24.82
C ASN A 409 11.51 17.01 -23.30
N SER A 410 12.58 16.98 -22.51
CA SER A 410 12.55 17.21 -21.07
C SER A 410 13.81 17.96 -20.63
N ASN A 411 13.63 18.97 -19.79
CA ASN A 411 14.72 19.69 -19.13
C ASN A 411 15.18 18.99 -17.84
N TYR A 412 14.47 17.95 -17.41
CA TYR A 412 14.73 17.25 -16.16
C TYR A 412 15.62 16.03 -16.39
N LYS A 413 16.69 15.91 -15.59
CA LYS A 413 17.58 14.76 -15.62
C LYS A 413 16.82 13.51 -15.15
N ASN A 414 17.09 12.37 -15.79
CA ASN A 414 16.51 11.07 -15.48
C ASN A 414 15.00 10.93 -15.73
N THR A 415 14.37 11.83 -16.50
CA THR A 415 13.01 11.60 -17.01
C THR A 415 12.97 10.30 -17.81
N VAL A 416 12.06 9.40 -17.47
CA VAL A 416 11.74 8.23 -18.30
C VAL A 416 10.50 8.59 -19.13
N ILE A 417 10.53 8.22 -20.41
CA ILE A 417 9.44 8.49 -21.35
C ILE A 417 9.00 7.16 -21.96
N GLU A 418 7.73 6.82 -21.75
CA GLU A 418 7.00 5.74 -22.40
C GLU A 418 6.02 6.38 -23.39
N ALA A 419 5.86 5.82 -24.58
CA ALA A 419 4.87 6.25 -25.55
C ALA A 419 4.30 5.01 -26.25
N GLY A 420 3.04 5.11 -26.68
CA GLY A 420 2.33 3.99 -27.28
C GLY A 420 1.12 4.41 -28.08
N ASP A 421 0.37 3.41 -28.55
CA ASP A 421 -0.79 3.54 -29.43
C ASP A 421 -0.49 4.30 -30.74
N GLY A 422 0.76 4.22 -31.22
CA GLY A 422 1.24 4.87 -32.44
C GLY A 422 2.03 6.15 -32.20
N PHE A 423 1.98 6.74 -31.00
CA PHE A 423 2.66 8.00 -30.72
C PHE A 423 4.20 7.86 -30.70
N GLU A 424 4.70 6.65 -30.46
CA GLU A 424 6.13 6.28 -30.51
C GLU A 424 6.80 6.63 -31.85
N ASN A 425 6.02 6.69 -32.94
CA ASN A 425 6.50 7.02 -34.29
C ASN A 425 6.85 8.51 -34.48
N PHE A 426 6.43 9.39 -33.55
CA PHE A 426 6.70 10.83 -33.58
C PHE A 426 7.91 11.26 -32.75
N LYS A 427 8.72 10.30 -32.27
CA LYS A 427 9.88 10.58 -31.41
C LYS A 427 10.98 11.37 -32.11
N GLU A 428 11.16 11.15 -33.41
CA GLU A 428 12.18 11.78 -34.25
C GLU A 428 11.50 12.48 -35.44
N GLN A 429 12.16 13.51 -35.97
CA GLN A 429 11.70 14.26 -37.14
C GLN A 429 12.91 14.72 -37.94
N SER A 430 12.76 14.82 -39.25
CA SER A 430 13.83 15.22 -40.18
C SER A 430 13.28 16.07 -41.32
N TYR A 431 14.13 16.81 -42.01
CA TYR A 431 13.73 17.42 -43.27
C TYR A 431 13.62 16.36 -44.37
N VAL A 432 12.65 16.53 -45.27
CA VAL A 432 12.54 15.73 -46.49
C VAL A 432 13.71 16.03 -47.42
N HIS A 433 14.49 15.01 -47.78
CA HIS A 433 15.60 15.14 -48.72
C HIS A 433 15.30 14.53 -50.09
N LYS A 434 14.23 13.73 -50.21
CA LYS A 434 13.80 13.13 -51.47
C LYS A 434 12.29 13.22 -51.68
N LEU A 435 11.87 13.34 -52.94
CA LEU A 435 10.47 13.25 -53.36
C LEU A 435 9.86 11.90 -52.93
N GLU A 436 10.64 10.83 -52.98
CA GLU A 436 10.26 9.49 -52.56
C GLU A 436 10.16 9.31 -51.03
N ASP A 437 10.69 10.25 -50.23
CA ASP A 437 10.52 10.22 -48.76
C ASP A 437 9.10 10.65 -48.34
N MET A 438 8.37 11.36 -49.22
CA MET A 438 6.99 11.79 -49.03
C MET A 438 6.01 10.80 -49.63
N THR A 439 4.92 10.49 -48.93
CA THR A 439 3.84 9.65 -49.46
C THR A 439 3.15 10.29 -50.67
N ASP A 440 2.64 9.45 -51.58
CA ASP A 440 1.91 9.91 -52.77
C ASP A 440 0.67 10.71 -52.38
N GLU A 441 -0.02 10.32 -51.29
CA GLU A 441 -1.15 11.04 -50.71
C GLU A 441 -0.75 12.44 -50.22
N TYR A 442 0.42 12.59 -49.59
CA TYR A 442 0.89 13.90 -49.12
C TYR A 442 1.32 14.81 -50.27
N ARG A 443 2.08 14.28 -51.25
CA ARG A 443 2.43 15.06 -52.45
C ARG A 443 1.18 15.47 -53.23
N LYS A 444 0.17 14.60 -53.30
CA LYS A 444 -1.14 14.89 -53.91
C LYS A 444 -1.91 15.99 -53.16
N ALA A 445 -1.93 15.97 -51.82
CA ALA A 445 -2.55 17.02 -51.02
C ALA A 445 -1.89 18.40 -51.26
N LEU A 446 -0.56 18.46 -51.32
CA LEU A 446 0.18 19.69 -51.68
C LEU A 446 -0.10 20.11 -53.13
N GLN A 447 -0.25 19.17 -54.06
CA GLN A 447 -0.63 19.48 -55.44
C GLN A 447 -2.03 20.11 -55.52
N ASP A 448 -3.00 19.57 -54.81
CA ASP A 448 -4.38 20.07 -54.82
C ASP A 448 -4.49 21.45 -54.15
N GLU A 449 -3.77 21.68 -53.05
CA GLU A 449 -3.72 23.00 -52.41
C GLU A 449 -2.96 24.04 -53.26
N ALA A 450 -1.86 23.65 -53.91
CA ALA A 450 -1.16 24.49 -54.86
C ALA A 450 -2.04 24.88 -56.05
N ARG A 451 -2.92 23.97 -56.51
CA ARG A 451 -3.91 24.26 -57.54
C ARG A 451 -4.89 25.34 -57.08
N VAL A 452 -5.47 25.22 -55.89
CA VAL A 452 -6.40 26.26 -55.39
C VAL A 452 -5.69 27.59 -55.15
N THR A 453 -4.42 27.57 -54.71
CA THR A 453 -3.58 28.77 -54.60
C THR A 453 -3.41 29.47 -55.96
N LEU A 454 -3.20 28.70 -57.02
CA LEU A 454 -3.07 29.21 -58.39
C LEU A 454 -4.41 29.72 -58.94
N ASP A 455 -5.51 28.99 -58.76
CA ASP A 455 -6.85 29.43 -59.17
C ASP A 455 -7.23 30.75 -58.47
N THR A 456 -6.91 30.88 -57.17
CA THR A 456 -7.11 32.11 -56.37
C THR A 456 -6.26 33.28 -56.89
N TYR A 457 -5.00 33.03 -57.27
CA TYR A 457 -4.14 34.04 -57.88
C TYR A 457 -4.71 34.54 -59.21
N ILE A 458 -5.09 33.62 -60.11
CA ILE A 458 -5.65 33.94 -61.43
C ILE A 458 -6.94 34.76 -61.29
N ALA A 459 -7.88 34.30 -60.46
CA ALA A 459 -9.17 34.97 -60.26
C ALA A 459 -9.05 36.39 -59.69
N LYS A 460 -7.96 36.68 -58.96
CA LYS A 460 -7.71 37.96 -58.30
C LYS A 460 -6.90 38.93 -59.15
N ASP A 461 -5.81 38.46 -59.76
CA ASP A 461 -4.78 39.33 -60.34
C ASP A 461 -4.86 39.40 -61.89
N TYR A 462 -5.62 38.53 -62.56
CA TYR A 462 -5.80 38.60 -64.03
C TYR A 462 -6.96 39.51 -64.45
N LYS A 463 -6.78 40.17 -65.60
CA LYS A 463 -7.79 41.05 -66.18
C LYS A 463 -8.91 40.24 -66.86
N PRO A 464 -10.16 40.76 -66.96
CA PRO A 464 -11.28 40.06 -67.61
C PRO A 464 -11.06 39.65 -69.08
N ASN A 465 -10.12 40.26 -69.78
CA ASN A 465 -9.76 39.90 -71.16
C ASN A 465 -8.69 38.80 -71.27
N MET A 466 -8.02 38.45 -70.17
CA MET A 466 -7.05 37.36 -70.10
C MET A 466 -7.77 36.03 -69.94
N GLN A 467 -7.47 35.06 -70.81
CA GLN A 467 -8.07 33.73 -70.80
C GLN A 467 -6.99 32.69 -70.53
N VAL A 468 -7.23 31.85 -69.52
CA VAL A 468 -6.36 30.72 -69.15
C VAL A 468 -6.99 29.44 -69.70
N SER A 469 -6.20 28.58 -70.32
CA SER A 469 -6.62 27.23 -70.68
C SER A 469 -6.83 26.36 -69.44
N ASP A 470 -7.23 25.10 -69.65
CA ASP A 470 -7.10 24.07 -68.63
C ASP A 470 -5.66 24.07 -68.07
N ILE A 471 -5.57 23.99 -66.74
CA ILE A 471 -4.32 24.03 -65.99
C ILE A 471 -3.86 22.58 -65.79
N GLU A 472 -2.75 22.23 -66.43
CA GLU A 472 -2.13 20.92 -66.37
C GLU A 472 -1.02 20.89 -65.31
N PHE A 473 -0.86 19.76 -64.62
CA PHE A 473 0.33 19.53 -63.80
C PHE A 473 1.55 19.28 -64.72
N ALA A 474 2.63 20.02 -64.49
CA ALA A 474 3.86 19.95 -65.27
C ALA A 474 4.94 19.11 -64.57
N GLY A 475 4.94 19.05 -63.24
CA GLY A 475 5.85 18.23 -62.44
C GLY A 475 6.27 18.89 -61.12
N GLU A 476 7.34 18.38 -60.53
CA GLU A 476 7.84 18.74 -59.20
C GLU A 476 9.35 19.03 -59.21
N TYR A 477 9.77 19.97 -58.34
CA TYR A 477 11.16 20.16 -57.94
C TYR A 477 11.28 20.03 -56.42
N LEU A 478 12.34 19.40 -55.94
CA LEU A 478 12.76 19.47 -54.54
C LEU A 478 14.19 20.01 -54.48
N GLN A 479 14.47 20.94 -53.58
CA GLN A 479 15.80 21.41 -53.23
C GLN A 479 16.02 21.23 -51.73
N TYR A 480 17.22 20.84 -51.32
CA TYR A 480 17.55 20.61 -49.92
C TYR A 480 19.03 20.87 -49.64
N THR A 481 19.37 21.25 -48.42
CA THR A 481 20.76 21.34 -47.95
C THR A 481 21.18 20.03 -47.29
N SER A 482 22.43 19.61 -47.45
CA SER A 482 22.98 18.38 -46.84
C SER A 482 23.19 18.45 -45.31
N ASP A 483 22.75 19.51 -44.64
CA ASP A 483 22.79 19.68 -43.18
C ASP A 483 21.37 19.91 -42.67
N ASP A 484 20.86 18.99 -41.84
CA ASP A 484 19.51 19.00 -41.24
C ASP A 484 19.27 20.17 -40.26
N LYS A 485 20.22 21.11 -40.12
CA LYS A 485 20.02 22.34 -39.35
C LYS A 485 19.13 23.33 -40.09
N ARG A 486 18.25 24.00 -39.36
CA ARG A 486 17.37 25.06 -39.86
C ARG A 486 18.19 26.21 -40.48
N GLN A 487 18.16 26.33 -41.81
CA GLN A 487 18.81 27.42 -42.55
C GLN A 487 17.84 28.59 -42.74
N PHE A 488 18.32 29.83 -42.66
CA PHE A 488 17.48 31.04 -42.82
C PHE A 488 16.73 31.08 -44.17
N ASN A 489 17.33 30.54 -45.24
CA ASN A 489 16.77 30.50 -46.59
C ASN A 489 15.92 29.23 -46.88
N GLY A 490 15.60 28.41 -45.87
CA GLY A 490 14.91 27.14 -46.04
C GLY A 490 15.86 25.94 -46.13
N THR A 491 15.77 24.99 -45.19
CA THR A 491 16.60 23.76 -45.23
C THR A 491 16.19 22.84 -46.40
N ASN A 492 14.90 22.83 -46.74
CA ASN A 492 14.40 22.31 -47.99
C ASN A 492 13.27 23.17 -48.55
N VAL A 493 13.07 23.07 -49.86
CA VAL A 493 12.04 23.78 -50.63
C VAL A 493 11.52 22.87 -51.73
N TYR A 494 10.20 22.75 -51.78
CA TYR A 494 9.47 21.92 -52.73
C TYR A 494 8.59 22.81 -53.61
N PHE A 495 8.59 22.55 -54.91
CA PHE A 495 7.79 23.27 -55.89
C PHE A 495 6.86 22.31 -56.62
N VAL A 496 5.56 22.58 -56.54
CA VAL A 496 4.56 21.98 -57.43
C VAL A 496 4.43 22.89 -58.65
N VAL A 497 4.70 22.37 -59.84
CA VAL A 497 4.64 23.17 -61.09
C VAL A 497 3.40 22.82 -61.88
N PHE A 498 2.57 23.82 -62.15
CA PHE A 498 1.51 23.75 -63.15
C PHE A 498 1.93 24.46 -64.44
N LYS A 499 1.22 24.19 -65.54
CA LYS A 499 1.33 24.95 -66.79
C LYS A 499 -0.07 25.21 -67.37
N ALA A 500 -0.24 26.36 -68.01
CA ALA A 500 -1.42 26.66 -68.80
C ALA A 500 -1.09 27.64 -69.92
N ASN A 501 -1.90 27.66 -70.98
CA ASN A 501 -1.81 28.66 -72.02
C ASN A 501 -2.60 29.90 -71.61
N LEU A 502 -1.93 31.06 -71.59
CA LEU A 502 -2.53 32.36 -71.35
C LEU A 502 -2.67 33.10 -72.69
N SER A 503 -3.87 33.57 -73.00
CA SER A 503 -4.18 34.37 -74.17
C SER A 503 -4.93 35.65 -73.79
N ASP A 504 -5.02 36.59 -74.72
CA ASP A 504 -5.82 37.81 -74.58
C ASP A 504 -6.92 37.84 -75.66
N ALA A 505 -8.17 37.99 -75.24
CA ALA A 505 -9.31 38.14 -76.12
C ALA A 505 -9.21 39.38 -77.06
N ASN A 506 -8.45 40.40 -76.65
CA ASN A 506 -8.18 41.59 -77.48
C ASN A 506 -6.93 41.43 -78.39
N GLY A 507 -6.17 40.35 -78.26
CA GLY A 507 -4.98 40.08 -79.07
C GLY A 507 -3.76 40.96 -78.78
N ASN A 508 -3.64 41.60 -77.61
CA ASN A 508 -2.49 42.44 -77.27
C ASN A 508 -1.19 41.63 -77.07
N PHE A 509 -1.29 40.33 -76.77
CA PHE A 509 -0.16 39.40 -76.69
C PHE A 509 -0.54 38.02 -77.28
N PRO A 510 0.42 37.27 -77.86
CA PRO A 510 0.17 35.94 -78.41
C PRO A 510 -0.12 34.92 -77.29
N THR A 511 -0.89 33.87 -77.61
CA THR A 511 -1.08 32.73 -76.70
C THR A 511 0.27 32.19 -76.24
N THR A 512 0.54 32.27 -74.94
CA THR A 512 1.84 31.96 -74.32
C THR A 512 1.65 30.91 -73.24
N THR A 513 2.41 29.82 -73.28
CA THR A 513 2.43 28.84 -72.18
C THR A 513 3.15 29.45 -70.98
N ILE A 514 2.48 29.49 -69.83
CA ILE A 514 3.04 29.95 -68.56
C ILE A 514 3.22 28.74 -67.65
N TYR A 515 4.39 28.63 -67.02
CA TYR A 515 4.67 27.69 -65.95
C TYR A 515 4.53 28.39 -64.58
N TYR A 516 3.71 27.80 -63.71
CA TYR A 516 3.37 28.30 -62.38
C TYR A 516 3.94 27.37 -61.29
N PRO A 517 5.21 27.55 -60.89
CA PRO A 517 5.74 26.92 -59.69
C PRO A 517 5.11 27.53 -58.43
N VAL A 518 4.61 26.67 -57.55
CA VAL A 518 4.06 27.01 -56.24
C VAL A 518 5.01 26.48 -55.16
N GLU A 519 5.53 27.36 -54.32
CA GLU A 519 6.58 27.08 -53.32
C GLU A 519 6.00 26.64 -51.97
N TYR A 520 6.58 25.57 -51.44
CA TYR A 520 6.48 25.07 -50.06
C TYR A 520 7.89 25.01 -49.46
N THR A 521 8.06 25.37 -48.18
CA THR A 521 9.40 25.34 -47.53
C THR A 521 9.34 24.65 -46.17
N TYR A 522 10.49 24.10 -45.75
CA TYR A 522 10.64 23.35 -44.50
C TYR A 522 9.63 22.21 -44.39
N ILE A 523 9.57 21.34 -45.41
CA ILE A 523 8.81 20.10 -45.35
C ILE A 523 9.54 19.15 -44.41
N MET A 524 8.89 18.77 -43.33
CA MET A 524 9.40 17.86 -42.33
C MET A 524 8.62 16.56 -42.34
N LYS A 525 9.35 15.45 -42.29
CA LYS A 525 8.82 14.12 -41.99
C LYS A 525 8.68 14.00 -40.47
N LEU A 526 7.47 13.73 -40.00
CA LEU A 526 7.11 13.62 -38.58
C LEU A 526 6.91 12.15 -38.14
N SER A 527 6.48 11.30 -39.07
CA SER A 527 6.37 9.85 -38.95
C SER A 527 6.57 9.25 -40.36
N ASP A 528 6.43 7.93 -40.55
CA ASP A 528 6.44 7.34 -41.90
C ASP A 528 5.26 7.79 -42.79
N ASN A 529 4.17 8.27 -42.21
CA ASN A 529 2.96 8.67 -42.95
C ASN A 529 2.55 10.15 -42.73
N ASP A 530 3.17 10.84 -41.76
CA ASP A 530 2.82 12.21 -41.37
C ASP A 530 3.92 13.20 -41.73
N PHE A 531 3.51 14.29 -42.39
CA PHE A 531 4.40 15.35 -42.88
C PHE A 531 3.78 16.72 -42.59
N THR A 532 4.61 17.77 -42.55
CA THR A 532 4.15 19.15 -42.43
C THR A 532 5.11 20.12 -43.09
N ALA A 533 4.61 21.21 -43.70
CA ALA A 533 5.42 22.31 -44.21
C ALA A 533 5.39 23.48 -43.22
N ALA A 534 6.54 24.08 -42.88
CA ALA A 534 6.56 25.11 -41.82
C ALA A 534 5.97 26.46 -42.25
N ASN A 535 6.19 26.91 -43.48
CA ASN A 535 5.76 28.22 -43.99
C ASN A 535 4.51 28.12 -44.90
N ASN A 536 3.94 29.28 -45.27
CA ASN A 536 2.80 29.45 -46.17
C ASN A 536 3.09 29.03 -47.64
N THR A 537 2.04 28.57 -48.33
CA THR A 537 2.02 28.35 -49.79
C THR A 537 2.10 29.70 -50.53
N SER A 538 2.81 29.77 -51.65
CA SER A 538 2.73 30.91 -52.57
C SER A 538 3.14 30.56 -54.00
N VAL A 539 2.53 31.21 -55.01
CA VAL A 539 3.03 31.16 -56.39
C VAL A 539 4.39 31.87 -56.43
N PHE A 540 5.45 31.15 -56.80
CA PHE A 540 6.84 31.61 -56.69
C PHE A 540 7.08 32.89 -57.53
N LEU A 541 7.67 33.89 -56.89
CA LEU A 541 7.54 35.29 -57.28
C LEU A 541 8.63 35.78 -58.26
N ASN A 542 8.63 35.25 -59.48
CA ASN A 542 9.17 36.00 -60.62
C ASN A 542 8.01 36.68 -61.37
N TYR A 543 8.11 38.00 -61.57
CA TYR A 543 7.17 38.74 -62.42
C TYR A 543 7.69 38.72 -63.85
N THR A 544 7.01 37.97 -64.72
CA THR A 544 7.33 37.89 -66.13
C THR A 544 6.40 38.79 -66.93
N THR A 545 6.96 39.72 -67.69
CA THR A 545 6.22 40.54 -68.66
C THR A 545 5.77 39.67 -69.83
N LEU A 546 4.49 39.75 -70.18
CA LEU A 546 3.92 39.01 -71.29
C LEU A 546 4.40 39.58 -72.64
N PRO A 547 4.56 38.77 -73.69
CA PRO A 547 5.19 39.23 -74.93
C PRO A 547 4.41 40.40 -75.57
N ASN A 548 5.13 41.46 -75.96
CA ASN A 548 4.61 42.66 -76.62
C ASN A 548 3.61 43.53 -75.81
N THR A 549 3.51 43.34 -74.49
CA THR A 549 2.65 44.14 -73.60
C THR A 549 3.41 44.63 -72.36
N TYR A 550 2.78 45.52 -71.58
CA TYR A 550 3.24 45.91 -70.24
C TYR A 550 2.63 45.03 -69.13
N ASP A 551 1.73 44.12 -69.49
CA ASP A 551 1.08 43.22 -68.54
C ASP A 551 2.06 42.16 -68.04
N THR A 552 1.92 41.78 -66.77
CA THR A 552 2.80 40.82 -66.11
C THR A 552 2.00 39.68 -65.50
N THR A 553 2.63 38.51 -65.41
CA THR A 553 2.15 37.36 -64.66
C THR A 553 3.22 36.88 -63.69
N ARG A 554 2.81 36.21 -62.61
CA ARG A 554 3.70 35.38 -61.80
C ARG A 554 3.92 34.04 -62.50
N GLY A 555 5.15 33.54 -62.48
CA GLY A 555 5.55 32.35 -63.22
C GLY A 555 6.43 32.69 -64.44
N PHE A 556 6.60 31.72 -65.34
CA PHE A 556 7.65 31.74 -66.37
C PHE A 556 7.09 31.41 -67.75
N ILE A 557 7.53 32.15 -68.78
CA ILE A 557 7.19 31.87 -70.19
C ILE A 557 8.19 30.91 -70.88
N ASP A 558 9.30 30.60 -70.20
CA ASP A 558 10.33 29.65 -70.64
C ASP A 558 10.65 28.69 -69.48
N GLY A 559 10.54 27.39 -69.73
CA GLY A 559 10.86 26.37 -68.74
C GLY A 559 12.34 26.34 -68.36
N ASN A 560 13.24 26.74 -69.28
CA ASN A 560 14.67 26.82 -68.99
C ASN A 560 14.99 27.99 -68.04
N ASP A 561 14.31 29.14 -68.18
CA ASP A 561 14.44 30.23 -67.19
C ASP A 561 13.84 29.81 -65.85
N MET A 562 12.69 29.13 -65.84
CA MET A 562 12.13 28.54 -64.61
C MET A 562 13.14 27.63 -63.91
N TYR A 563 13.73 26.67 -64.62
CA TYR A 563 14.73 25.75 -64.08
C TYR A 563 15.93 26.51 -63.50
N ASN A 564 16.50 27.45 -64.26
CA ASN A 564 17.62 28.26 -63.80
C ASN A 564 17.26 29.16 -62.60
N LYS A 565 16.04 29.68 -62.53
CA LYS A 565 15.59 30.58 -61.45
C LYS A 565 15.18 29.84 -60.19
N ILE A 566 14.72 28.60 -60.32
CA ILE A 566 14.44 27.70 -59.20
C ILE A 566 15.77 27.11 -58.69
N ILE A 567 16.51 26.39 -59.53
CA ILE A 567 17.68 25.58 -59.15
C ILE A 567 18.97 26.44 -59.09
N SER A 568 19.34 27.13 -60.17
CA SER A 568 20.65 27.80 -60.28
C SER A 568 20.80 29.10 -59.46
N ASN A 569 19.71 29.66 -58.92
CA ASN A 569 19.75 30.85 -58.06
C ASN A 569 20.20 30.55 -56.61
N ARG A 570 20.04 29.32 -56.12
CA ARG A 570 20.46 28.94 -54.77
C ARG A 570 21.91 28.44 -54.83
N THR A 571 22.71 28.83 -53.83
CA THR A 571 24.18 28.62 -53.81
C THR A 571 24.56 27.14 -53.88
N LYS A 572 25.86 26.82 -54.12
CA LYS A 572 26.50 25.48 -54.10
C LYS A 572 26.27 24.59 -52.85
N LEU A 573 25.39 24.98 -51.94
CA LEU A 573 25.02 24.31 -50.69
C LEU A 573 23.74 23.47 -50.81
N TYR A 574 23.02 23.57 -51.94
CA TYR A 574 21.78 22.81 -52.18
C TYR A 574 22.01 21.70 -53.19
N GLU A 575 21.51 20.52 -52.85
CA GLU A 575 21.21 19.44 -53.78
C GLU A 575 19.75 19.56 -54.24
N TYR A 576 19.38 18.85 -55.31
CA TYR A 576 18.02 18.90 -55.85
C TYR A 576 17.61 17.58 -56.51
N GLN A 577 16.29 17.41 -56.65
CA GLN A 577 15.64 16.40 -57.47
C GLN A 577 14.60 17.05 -58.39
N VAL A 578 14.39 16.45 -59.56
CA VAL A 578 13.46 16.90 -60.59
C VAL A 578 12.58 15.72 -61.01
N SER A 579 11.27 15.91 -61.08
CA SER A 579 10.35 14.91 -61.68
C SER A 579 10.64 14.73 -63.17
N ASP A 580 10.51 13.52 -63.71
CA ASP A 580 10.87 13.17 -65.10
C ASP A 580 10.31 14.13 -66.18
N SER A 581 9.11 14.68 -65.99
CA SER A 581 8.47 15.61 -66.92
C SER A 581 9.13 17.00 -67.02
N LEU A 582 9.95 17.39 -66.04
CA LEU A 582 10.61 18.70 -65.98
C LEU A 582 12.11 18.65 -66.32
N LYS A 583 12.72 17.45 -66.39
CA LYS A 583 14.15 17.25 -66.70
C LYS A 583 14.57 17.89 -68.03
N GLN A 584 13.64 17.92 -68.99
CA GLN A 584 13.80 18.57 -70.31
C GLN A 584 14.23 20.06 -70.27
N PHE A 585 14.17 20.72 -69.11
CA PHE A 585 14.50 22.14 -68.95
C PHE A 585 15.90 22.43 -68.38
N GLY A 586 16.73 21.40 -68.14
CA GLY A 586 18.15 21.62 -67.81
C GLY A 586 18.88 20.52 -67.02
N GLU A 587 18.38 19.28 -66.99
CA GLU A 587 19.09 18.11 -66.45
C GLU A 587 19.73 17.27 -67.58
#